data_AF-A0AB37ZDC6-F1
#
_entry.id   AF-A0AB37ZDC6-F1
#
_cell.length_a   1.000
_cell.length_b   1.000
_cell.length_c   1.000
_cell.angle_alpha   90.00
_cell.angle_beta   90.00
_cell.angle_gamma   90.00
#
_symmetry.space_group_name_H-M   'P 1'
#
loop_
_entity.id
_entity.type
_entity.pdbx_description
1 polymer ?
#
loop_
_entity_poly.entity_id
_entity_poly.type
_entity_poly.pdbx_seq_one_letter_code
_entity_poly.pdbx_strand_id
1 'polypeptide(L)'
;MKKTLLAVAVSTGVLSLSQPAAAEFFADSKAGLEARNFYFNRDFRQDSASQSKQEEWAQGFLLRYESGFTEGTVGVGIDAIGMLGLKLDSSADRSGSGLLKRDKEAPRAAQDEYGEMGLTAKLRASNSVLKLGTLQPRLPTVQANDSRLLPQTFQGGHLNSLEIDGLTFDAGQLKQVSQRDSSDSEDLSIASGAARAISGGGTQTSDEFNFAGATYKWNSNLA
;
A
#
# COMPACT_ATOMS: atom_id res chain seq x y z
N MET A 1 37.77 -11.23 -26.93
CA MET A 1 37.41 -9.92 -27.55
C MET A 1 35.99 -9.82 -28.12
N LYS A 2 35.18 -10.90 -28.18
CA LYS A 2 33.80 -10.86 -28.75
C LYS A 2 32.67 -10.57 -27.74
N LYS A 3 32.91 -10.69 -26.43
CA LYS A 3 31.88 -10.49 -25.38
C LYS A 3 31.64 -9.01 -25.02
N THR A 4 32.64 -8.16 -25.21
CA THR A 4 32.58 -6.73 -24.87
C THR A 4 31.78 -5.90 -25.87
N LEU A 5 31.77 -6.32 -27.15
CA LEU A 5 31.00 -5.65 -28.22
C LEU A 5 29.49 -5.86 -28.07
N LEU A 6 29.05 -6.99 -27.51
CA LEU A 6 27.62 -7.26 -27.30
C LEU A 6 27.06 -6.44 -26.12
N ALA A 7 27.83 -6.26 -25.05
CA ALA A 7 27.44 -5.44 -23.90
C ALA A 7 27.37 -3.94 -24.23
N VAL A 8 28.26 -3.47 -25.12
CA VAL A 8 28.23 -2.08 -25.63
C VAL A 8 27.09 -1.89 -26.64
N ALA A 9 26.78 -2.88 -27.49
CA ALA A 9 25.65 -2.80 -28.41
C ALA A 9 24.29 -2.78 -27.68
N VAL A 10 24.14 -3.53 -26.59
CA VAL A 10 22.91 -3.51 -25.77
C VAL A 10 22.76 -2.19 -25.01
N SER A 11 23.84 -1.63 -24.46
CA SER A 11 23.78 -0.34 -23.76
C SER A 11 23.58 0.86 -24.71
N THR A 12 24.08 0.79 -25.95
CA THR A 12 23.90 1.87 -26.94
C THR A 12 22.54 1.78 -27.68
N GLY A 13 21.96 0.58 -27.79
CA GLY A 13 20.62 0.37 -28.36
C GLY A 13 19.48 0.89 -27.46
N VAL A 14 19.67 0.84 -26.13
CA VAL A 14 18.68 1.35 -25.15
C VAL A 14 18.68 2.88 -25.08
N LEU A 15 19.81 3.53 -25.40
CA LEU A 15 19.95 4.99 -25.38
C LEU A 15 19.50 5.69 -26.67
N SER A 16 19.29 4.96 -27.77
CA SER A 16 18.93 5.52 -29.07
C SER A 16 17.45 5.36 -29.45
N LEU A 17 16.67 4.60 -28.68
CA LEU A 17 15.21 4.43 -28.85
C LEU A 17 14.37 5.29 -27.87
N SER A 18 15.00 6.10 -27.01
CA SER A 18 14.42 6.48 -25.71
C SER A 18 14.05 7.96 -25.51
N GLN A 19 14.27 8.84 -26.48
CA GLN A 19 13.97 10.27 -26.29
C GLN A 19 12.46 10.58 -26.18
N PRO A 20 11.56 10.09 -27.07
CA PRO A 20 10.12 10.35 -26.93
C PRO A 20 9.47 9.48 -25.85
N ALA A 21 9.83 8.19 -25.74
CA ALA A 21 9.28 7.28 -24.75
C ALA A 21 9.58 7.69 -23.29
N ALA A 22 10.69 8.37 -23.03
CA ALA A 22 11.00 8.95 -21.73
C ALA A 22 10.21 10.25 -21.45
N ALA A 23 9.83 10.99 -22.50
CA ALA A 23 9.15 12.27 -22.35
C ALA A 23 7.78 12.09 -21.69
N GLU A 24 6.93 11.19 -22.19
CA GLU A 24 5.61 10.91 -21.57
C GLU A 24 5.73 10.31 -20.17
N PHE A 25 6.73 9.44 -19.96
CA PHE A 25 6.98 8.83 -18.65
C PHE A 25 7.22 9.88 -17.55
N PHE A 26 7.96 10.96 -17.85
CA PHE A 26 8.21 12.05 -16.90
C PHE A 26 7.17 13.16 -16.97
N ALA A 27 6.63 13.47 -18.15
CA ALA A 27 5.65 14.54 -18.35
C ALA A 27 4.33 14.23 -17.63
N ASP A 28 3.91 12.97 -17.61
CA ASP A 28 2.68 12.53 -16.93
C ASP A 28 2.93 12.13 -15.46
N SER A 29 4.15 12.33 -14.95
CA SER A 29 4.46 12.03 -13.55
C SER A 29 3.73 12.97 -12.60
N LYS A 30 3.26 12.41 -11.48
CA LYS A 30 2.63 13.14 -10.38
C LYS A 30 3.39 12.86 -9.09
N ALA A 31 3.62 13.91 -8.32
CA ALA A 31 4.15 13.80 -6.96
C ALA A 31 3.25 14.57 -5.99
N GLY A 32 3.01 14.00 -4.82
CA GLY A 32 2.26 14.63 -3.75
C GLY A 32 2.89 14.34 -2.39
N LEU A 33 3.00 15.37 -1.56
CA LEU A 33 3.39 15.24 -0.16
C LEU A 33 2.20 15.58 0.72
N GLU A 34 1.79 14.64 1.56
CA GLU A 34 0.77 14.84 2.58
C GLU A 34 1.43 14.91 3.97
N ALA A 35 1.13 15.96 4.73
CA ALA A 35 1.52 16.08 6.13
C ALA A 35 0.29 15.93 7.02
N ARG A 36 0.28 14.91 7.90
CA ARG A 36 -0.85 14.59 8.78
C ARG A 36 -0.50 14.83 10.24
N ASN A 37 -1.16 15.77 10.88
CA ASN A 37 -1.10 15.88 12.35
C ASN A 37 -2.31 15.15 12.94
N PHE A 38 -2.07 14.12 13.76
CA PHE A 38 -3.12 13.20 14.20
C PHE A 38 -3.05 13.00 15.71
N TYR A 39 -4.07 13.46 16.43
CA TYR A 39 -4.31 13.11 17.83
C TYR A 39 -5.44 12.07 17.90
N PHE A 40 -5.19 10.96 18.59
CA PHE A 40 -6.16 9.89 18.81
C PHE A 40 -6.38 9.67 20.31
N ASN A 41 -7.62 9.42 20.70
CA ASN A 41 -7.98 9.04 22.06
C ASN A 41 -9.14 8.02 22.05
N ARG A 42 -9.01 6.97 22.86
CA ARG A 42 -10.05 5.98 23.15
C ARG A 42 -10.04 5.65 24.64
N ASP A 43 -11.18 5.84 25.28
CA ASP A 43 -11.43 5.53 26.70
C ASP A 43 -12.19 4.21 26.84
N PHE A 44 -11.66 3.31 27.66
CA PHE A 44 -12.21 1.98 27.95
C PHE A 44 -12.84 1.98 29.33
N ARG A 45 -14.17 1.87 29.37
CA ARG A 45 -14.97 1.98 30.60
C ARG A 45 -15.58 0.65 31.05
N GLN A 46 -15.22 -0.46 30.40
CA GLN A 46 -15.67 -1.79 30.79
C GLN A 46 -14.88 -2.32 31.99
N ASP A 47 -15.53 -3.15 32.81
CA ASP A 47 -14.89 -3.85 33.91
C ASP A 47 -13.74 -4.72 33.39
N SER A 48 -12.65 -4.82 34.15
CA SER A 48 -11.43 -5.60 33.82
C SER A 48 -10.74 -5.23 32.50
N ALA A 49 -10.92 -4.00 32.01
CA ALA A 49 -10.12 -3.49 30.89
C ALA A 49 -8.62 -3.62 31.20
N SER A 50 -7.85 -4.20 30.27
CA SER A 50 -6.39 -4.32 30.42
C SER A 50 -5.66 -2.97 30.40
N GLN A 51 -6.33 -1.93 29.91
CA GLN A 51 -5.86 -0.55 29.83
C GLN A 51 -7.08 0.37 29.86
N SER A 52 -7.05 1.44 30.67
CA SER A 52 -8.17 2.37 30.80
C SER A 52 -8.28 3.36 29.63
N LYS A 53 -7.15 3.70 28.99
CA LYS A 53 -7.10 4.71 27.94
C LYS A 53 -6.00 4.45 26.93
N GLN A 54 -6.30 4.59 25.65
CA GLN A 54 -5.33 4.70 24.56
C GLN A 54 -5.32 6.13 24.05
N GLU A 55 -4.17 6.80 24.05
CA GLU A 55 -4.04 8.19 23.65
C GLU A 55 -2.65 8.46 23.09
N GLU A 56 -2.59 8.91 21.84
CA GLU A 56 -1.36 9.15 21.10
C GLU A 56 -1.51 10.38 20.19
N TRP A 57 -0.45 11.16 20.08
CA TRP A 57 -0.33 12.29 19.16
C TRP A 57 0.90 12.12 18.29
N ALA A 58 0.73 12.30 16.98
CA ALA A 58 1.79 12.05 16.02
C ALA A 58 1.72 12.99 14.81
N GLN A 59 2.85 13.13 14.12
CA GLN A 59 2.99 13.80 12.85
C GLN A 59 3.44 12.79 11.78
N GLY A 60 2.71 12.72 10.67
CA GLY A 60 2.98 11.84 9.54
C GLY A 60 3.35 12.64 8.30
N PHE A 61 4.20 12.05 7.45
CA PHE A 61 4.54 12.53 6.12
C PHE A 61 4.40 11.38 5.13
N LEU A 62 3.62 11.59 4.07
CA LEU A 62 3.39 10.61 3.02
C LEU A 62 3.77 11.24 1.68
N LEU A 63 4.89 10.81 1.11
CA LEU A 63 5.30 11.15 -0.24
C LEU A 63 4.79 10.08 -1.20
N ARG A 64 4.03 10.49 -2.21
CA ARG A 64 3.54 9.63 -3.29
C ARG A 64 4.11 10.13 -4.60
N TYR A 65 4.66 9.22 -5.39
CA TYR A 65 5.10 9.48 -6.74
C TYR A 65 4.48 8.44 -7.67
N GLU A 66 3.87 8.89 -8.74
CA GLU A 66 3.31 8.04 -9.78
C GLU A 66 3.89 8.49 -11.12
N SER A 67 4.66 7.65 -11.80
CA SER A 67 5.17 8.01 -13.13
C SER A 67 4.05 8.01 -14.17
N GLY A 68 4.30 8.63 -15.33
CA GLY A 68 3.60 8.31 -16.56
C GLY A 68 3.85 6.87 -17.02
N PHE A 69 3.34 6.53 -18.21
CA PHE A 69 3.70 5.30 -18.91
C PHE A 69 4.61 5.63 -20.08
N THR A 70 5.55 4.75 -20.40
CA THR A 70 6.32 4.86 -21.64
C THR A 70 5.42 4.71 -22.87
N GLU A 71 5.77 5.37 -23.98
CA GLU A 71 5.12 5.17 -25.27
C GLU A 71 5.30 3.72 -25.78
N GLY A 72 4.29 3.20 -26.49
CA GLY A 72 4.32 1.91 -27.16
C GLY A 72 3.06 1.06 -26.93
N THR A 73 3.02 -0.14 -27.55
CA THR A 73 1.90 -1.09 -27.40
C THR A 73 1.69 -1.51 -25.95
N VAL A 74 2.78 -1.62 -25.19
CA VAL A 74 2.76 -1.84 -23.75
C VAL A 74 3.51 -0.69 -23.10
N GLY A 75 2.79 0.11 -22.33
CA GLY A 75 3.38 1.18 -21.53
C GLY A 75 3.91 0.64 -20.21
N VAL A 76 5.09 1.09 -19.81
CA VAL A 76 5.73 0.72 -18.53
C VAL A 76 5.79 1.95 -17.62
N GLY A 77 5.51 1.76 -16.34
CA GLY A 77 5.56 2.82 -15.33
C GLY A 77 6.08 2.30 -13.98
N ILE A 78 6.34 3.23 -13.07
CA ILE A 78 6.69 2.96 -11.67
C ILE A 78 5.98 3.94 -10.74
N ASP A 79 5.36 3.41 -9.69
CA ASP A 79 4.91 4.20 -8.54
C ASP A 79 5.87 4.00 -7.37
N ALA A 80 5.96 5.00 -6.50
CA ALA A 80 6.66 4.96 -5.23
C ALA A 80 5.82 5.60 -4.12
N ILE A 81 5.91 5.03 -2.93
CA ILE A 81 5.36 5.61 -1.71
C ILE A 81 6.45 5.64 -0.65
N GLY A 82 6.64 6.77 0.01
CA GLY A 82 7.51 6.93 1.17
C GLY A 82 6.69 7.49 2.32
N MET A 83 6.82 6.89 3.50
CA MET A 83 6.02 7.23 4.67
C MET A 83 6.92 7.37 5.89
N LEU A 84 6.68 8.40 6.70
CA LEU A 84 7.38 8.66 7.95
C LEU A 84 6.36 9.09 9.01
N GLY A 85 6.38 8.45 10.17
CA GLY A 85 5.62 8.82 11.35
C GLY A 85 6.56 9.25 12.48
N LEU A 86 6.23 10.35 13.14
CA LEU A 86 6.95 10.92 14.28
C LEU A 86 6.01 11.01 15.47
N LYS A 87 6.43 10.48 16.62
CA LYS A 87 5.70 10.61 17.89
C LYS A 87 5.84 12.04 18.42
N LEU A 88 4.70 12.62 18.79
CA LEU A 88 4.63 13.89 19.53
C LEU A 88 4.27 13.65 21.00
N ASP A 89 3.33 12.75 21.27
CA ASP A 89 2.97 12.30 22.63
C ASP A 89 2.52 10.84 22.60
N SER A 90 3.08 10.02 23.49
CA SER A 90 2.59 8.68 23.84
C SER A 90 3.30 8.25 25.13
N SER A 91 2.73 7.30 25.86
CA SER A 91 3.37 6.71 27.04
C SER A 91 3.06 5.22 27.14
N ALA A 92 3.82 4.51 27.96
CA ALA A 92 3.65 3.06 28.13
C ALA A 92 2.21 2.67 28.55
N ASP A 93 1.54 3.54 29.30
CA ASP A 93 0.17 3.34 29.81
C ASP A 93 -0.92 3.75 28.81
N ARG A 94 -0.56 4.47 27.73
CA ARG A 94 -1.50 5.06 26.77
C ARG A 94 -1.28 4.61 25.31
N SER A 95 -0.25 3.82 25.03
CA SER A 95 0.07 3.38 23.66
C SER A 95 -0.90 2.32 23.10
N GLY A 96 -0.70 1.97 21.83
CA GLY A 96 -1.36 0.84 21.19
C GLY A 96 -2.70 1.19 20.54
N SER A 97 -2.88 2.46 20.17
CA SER A 97 -4.07 2.93 19.46
C SER A 97 -4.10 2.53 17.97
N GLY A 98 -2.97 1.96 17.49
CA GLY A 98 -2.68 1.73 16.09
C GLY A 98 -2.26 2.99 15.33
N LEU A 99 -1.86 4.05 16.05
CA LEU A 99 -1.36 5.30 15.46
C LEU A 99 0.16 5.27 15.25
N LEU A 100 0.89 4.66 16.19
CA LEU A 100 2.35 4.59 16.21
C LEU A 100 2.82 3.13 16.31
N LYS A 101 3.97 2.84 15.72
CA LYS A 101 4.62 1.52 15.85
C LYS A 101 4.98 1.23 17.30
N ARG A 102 4.67 0.03 17.78
CA ARG A 102 5.08 -0.42 19.12
C ARG A 102 6.56 -0.79 19.15
N ASP A 103 7.18 -0.53 20.29
CA ASP A 103 8.57 -0.90 20.54
C ASP A 103 8.70 -2.42 20.75
N LYS A 104 9.78 -3.03 20.23
CA LYS A 104 9.94 -4.48 20.25
C LYS A 104 10.48 -4.96 21.60
N GLU A 105 11.42 -4.21 22.19
CA GLU A 105 12.03 -4.49 23.48
C GLU A 105 11.14 -4.05 24.66
N ALA A 106 10.36 -2.99 24.47
CA ALA A 106 9.38 -2.45 25.40
C ALA A 106 7.98 -2.41 24.76
N PRO A 107 7.25 -3.54 24.63
CA PRO A 107 5.98 -3.65 23.89
C PRO A 107 4.84 -2.72 24.30
N ARG A 108 4.98 -2.05 25.44
CA ARG A 108 4.05 -1.02 25.91
C ARG A 108 4.43 0.39 25.46
N ALA A 109 5.66 0.66 25.05
CA ALA A 109 6.05 1.94 24.50
C ALA A 109 5.76 2.01 22.99
N ALA A 110 5.55 3.23 22.50
CA ALA A 110 5.57 3.54 21.08
C ALA A 110 6.96 4.03 20.67
N GLN A 111 7.41 3.64 19.47
CA GLN A 111 8.63 4.15 18.85
C GLN A 111 8.58 5.68 18.71
N ASP A 112 9.74 6.33 18.77
CA ASP A 112 9.85 7.77 18.54
C ASP A 112 9.58 8.14 17.08
N GLU A 113 10.02 7.29 16.16
CA GLU A 113 9.79 7.42 14.73
C GLU A 113 9.70 6.06 14.06
N TYR A 114 9.03 6.00 12.90
CA TYR A 114 9.00 4.82 12.04
C TYR A 114 8.72 5.23 10.60
N GLY A 115 9.20 4.45 9.64
CA GLY A 115 8.98 4.74 8.24
C GLY A 115 8.97 3.50 7.38
N GLU A 116 8.33 3.62 6.23
CA GLU A 116 8.20 2.57 5.23
C GLU A 116 8.32 3.20 3.84
N MET A 117 8.94 2.46 2.92
CA MET A 117 8.95 2.81 1.51
C MET A 117 8.53 1.61 0.67
N GLY A 118 7.81 1.90 -0.41
CA GLY A 118 7.31 0.89 -1.34
C GLY A 118 7.45 1.34 -2.78
N LEU A 119 7.70 0.37 -3.67
CA LEU A 119 7.74 0.56 -5.11
C LEU A 119 6.71 -0.35 -5.78
N THR A 120 6.21 0.09 -6.92
CA THR A 120 5.20 -0.65 -7.70
C THR A 120 5.49 -0.51 -9.19
N ALA A 121 5.78 -1.61 -9.85
CA ALA A 121 5.87 -1.65 -11.31
C ALA A 121 4.46 -1.60 -11.90
N LYS A 122 4.28 -0.82 -12.97
CA LYS A 122 3.03 -0.71 -13.73
C LYS A 122 3.23 -1.14 -15.17
N LEU A 123 2.30 -1.91 -15.70
CA LEU A 123 2.21 -2.24 -17.12
C LEU A 123 0.82 -1.87 -17.62
N ARG A 124 0.73 -1.15 -18.74
CA ARG A 124 -0.53 -0.77 -19.37
C ARG A 124 -0.58 -1.30 -20.79
N ALA A 125 -1.66 -1.97 -21.14
CA ALA A 125 -1.99 -2.33 -22.51
C ALA A 125 -3.47 -2.01 -22.75
N SER A 126 -3.77 -1.25 -23.80
CA SER A 126 -5.13 -0.72 -24.03
C SER A 126 -5.64 0.03 -22.77
N ASN A 127 -6.84 -0.32 -22.28
CA ASN A 127 -7.47 0.25 -21.09
C ASN A 127 -7.27 -0.63 -19.84
N SER A 128 -6.28 -1.53 -19.87
CA SER A 128 -5.96 -2.43 -18.78
C SER A 128 -4.61 -2.10 -18.15
N VAL A 129 -4.55 -2.10 -16.82
CA VAL A 129 -3.35 -1.81 -16.04
C VAL A 129 -3.07 -2.94 -15.05
N LEU A 130 -1.87 -3.50 -15.13
CA LEU A 130 -1.33 -4.41 -14.12
C LEU A 130 -0.35 -3.66 -13.22
N LYS A 131 -0.56 -3.73 -11.91
CA LYS A 131 0.36 -3.23 -10.88
C LYS A 131 0.98 -4.40 -10.12
N LEU A 132 2.29 -4.36 -9.89
CA LEU A 132 3.06 -5.38 -9.16
C LEU A 132 3.97 -4.71 -8.12
N GLY A 133 3.85 -5.09 -6.85
CA GLY A 133 4.62 -4.51 -5.74
C GLY A 133 3.70 -3.96 -4.66
N THR A 134 3.94 -2.73 -4.23
CA THR A 134 3.20 -2.10 -3.13
C THR A 134 1.83 -1.60 -3.59
N LEU A 135 0.76 -2.09 -2.96
CA LEU A 135 -0.62 -1.86 -3.36
C LEU A 135 -1.44 -1.28 -2.20
N GLN A 136 -2.41 -0.45 -2.55
CA GLN A 136 -3.41 0.08 -1.62
C GLN A 136 -4.81 -0.17 -2.21
N PRO A 137 -5.27 -1.42 -2.25
CA PRO A 137 -6.52 -1.78 -2.89
C PRO A 137 -7.72 -1.10 -2.21
N ARG A 138 -8.72 -0.77 -3.01
CA ARG A 138 -10.02 -0.22 -2.57
C ARG A 138 -11.15 -1.02 -3.22
N LEU A 139 -11.23 -2.30 -2.85
CA LEU A 139 -12.20 -3.26 -3.37
C LEU A 139 -13.17 -3.69 -2.26
N PRO A 140 -14.42 -4.08 -2.55
CA PRO A 140 -15.35 -4.55 -1.52
C PRO A 140 -14.80 -5.70 -0.67
N THR A 141 -13.97 -6.57 -1.26
CA THR A 141 -13.35 -7.72 -0.60
C THR A 141 -12.09 -7.38 0.18
N VAL A 142 -11.37 -6.32 -0.20
CA VAL A 142 -10.13 -5.89 0.45
C VAL A 142 -9.92 -4.39 0.31
N GLN A 143 -9.76 -3.71 1.45
CA GLN A 143 -9.53 -2.27 1.51
C GLN A 143 -8.35 -1.98 2.42
N ALA A 144 -7.34 -1.29 1.90
CA ALA A 144 -6.26 -0.78 2.71
C ALA A 144 -6.79 0.23 3.73
N ASN A 145 -6.48 0.01 5.02
CA ASN A 145 -6.87 0.93 6.07
C ASN A 145 -6.02 2.21 6.03
N ASP A 146 -6.67 3.36 5.83
CA ASP A 146 -6.04 4.70 5.88
C ASP A 146 -6.65 5.58 7.00
N SER A 147 -7.05 4.96 8.12
CA SER A 147 -7.81 5.63 9.20
C SER A 147 -6.95 6.09 10.39
N ARG A 148 -5.63 6.13 10.20
CA ARG A 148 -4.62 6.48 11.22
C ARG A 148 -3.56 7.38 10.60
N LEU A 149 -2.35 7.37 11.16
CA LEU A 149 -1.25 8.24 10.74
C LEU A 149 -0.78 7.86 9.32
N LEU A 150 -0.32 6.62 9.16
CA LEU A 150 0.13 6.06 7.90
C LEU A 150 -0.87 5.01 7.41
N PRO A 151 -1.05 4.84 6.09
CA PRO A 151 -1.92 3.80 5.56
C PRO A 151 -1.28 2.42 5.70
N GLN A 152 -2.15 1.42 5.76
CA GLN A 152 -1.80 0.04 5.48
C GLN A 152 -1.43 -0.12 3.99
N THR A 153 -0.44 -0.96 3.71
CA THR A 153 -0.04 -1.35 2.35
C THR A 153 -0.04 -2.87 2.21
N PHE A 154 -0.13 -3.36 0.98
CA PHE A 154 -0.02 -4.77 0.66
C PHE A 154 1.08 -4.99 -0.38
N GLN A 155 1.73 -6.15 -0.35
CA GLN A 155 2.59 -6.60 -1.44
C GLN A 155 1.82 -7.62 -2.29
N GLY A 156 1.81 -7.43 -3.62
CA GLY A 156 1.10 -8.35 -4.51
C GLY A 156 1.00 -7.89 -5.95
N GLY A 157 0.01 -8.42 -6.65
CA GLY A 157 -0.35 -8.04 -8.00
C GLY A 157 -1.83 -7.73 -8.14
N HIS A 158 -2.16 -6.69 -8.90
CA HIS A 158 -3.53 -6.26 -9.18
C HIS A 158 -3.66 -5.84 -10.64
N LEU A 159 -4.51 -6.55 -11.37
CA LEU A 159 -4.98 -6.21 -12.71
C LEU A 159 -6.32 -5.47 -12.59
N ASN A 160 -6.38 -4.27 -13.17
CA ASN A 160 -7.62 -3.54 -13.42
C ASN A 160 -7.83 -3.45 -14.94
N SER A 161 -9.03 -3.78 -15.41
CA SER A 161 -9.36 -3.82 -16.84
C SER A 161 -10.66 -3.08 -17.13
N LEU A 162 -10.60 -2.21 -18.14
CA LEU A 162 -11.71 -1.40 -18.64
C LEU A 162 -11.92 -1.62 -20.15
N GLU A 163 -11.73 -2.85 -20.65
CA GLU A 163 -11.84 -3.17 -22.08
C GLU A 163 -13.30 -3.23 -22.58
N ILE A 164 -14.26 -3.48 -21.69
CA ILE A 164 -15.67 -3.59 -22.02
C ILE A 164 -16.38 -2.34 -21.48
N ASP A 165 -17.09 -1.62 -22.36
CA ASP A 165 -17.78 -0.39 -21.97
C ASP A 165 -18.77 -0.64 -20.82
N GLY A 166 -18.72 0.25 -19.82
CA GLY A 166 -19.48 0.13 -18.58
C GLY A 166 -18.98 -0.93 -17.59
N LEU A 167 -18.05 -1.83 -17.94
CA LEU A 167 -17.54 -2.89 -17.06
C LEU A 167 -16.15 -2.55 -16.53
N THR A 168 -16.01 -2.53 -15.20
CA THR A 168 -14.70 -2.57 -14.53
C THR A 168 -14.46 -3.97 -13.99
N PHE A 169 -13.34 -4.58 -14.37
CA PHE A 169 -12.91 -5.88 -13.86
C PHE A 169 -11.61 -5.75 -13.08
N ASP A 170 -11.58 -6.33 -11.89
CA ASP A 170 -10.42 -6.35 -10.99
C ASP A 170 -10.08 -7.79 -10.64
N ALA A 171 -8.80 -8.16 -10.72
CA ALA A 171 -8.31 -9.45 -10.26
C ALA A 171 -6.87 -9.35 -9.75
N GLY A 172 -6.49 -10.23 -8.83
CA GLY A 172 -5.15 -10.20 -8.29
C GLY A 172 -4.90 -11.18 -7.16
N GLN A 173 -3.70 -11.08 -6.61
CA GLN A 173 -3.26 -11.81 -5.44
C GLN A 173 -2.46 -10.87 -4.54
N LEU A 174 -2.80 -10.82 -3.25
CA LEU A 174 -2.01 -10.17 -2.22
C LEU A 174 -1.27 -11.24 -1.41
N LYS A 175 -0.03 -10.95 -1.03
CA LYS A 175 0.85 -11.90 -0.34
C LYS A 175 1.18 -11.47 1.08
N GLN A 176 1.49 -10.21 1.25
CA GLN A 176 1.89 -9.67 2.54
C GLN A 176 1.23 -8.32 2.78
N VAL A 177 1.22 -7.92 4.03
CA VAL A 177 0.65 -6.65 4.49
C VAL A 177 1.67 -5.94 5.37
N SER A 178 1.80 -4.63 5.20
CA SER A 178 2.37 -3.77 6.22
C SER A 178 1.22 -3.05 6.91
N GLN A 179 1.06 -3.27 8.22
CA GLN A 179 0.03 -2.62 9.00
C GLN A 179 0.35 -1.13 9.18
N ARG A 180 -0.70 -0.32 9.35
CA ARG A 180 -0.61 1.15 9.57
C ARG A 180 0.31 1.60 10.72
N ASP A 181 0.53 0.72 11.69
CA ASP A 181 1.38 0.87 12.87
C ASP A 181 2.57 -0.10 12.85
N SER A 182 3.04 -0.48 11.66
CA SER A 182 4.23 -1.30 11.44
C SER A 182 5.11 -0.67 10.35
N SER A 183 6.33 -1.18 10.23
CA SER A 183 7.20 -0.97 9.06
C SER A 183 7.69 -2.31 8.49
N ASP A 184 7.09 -3.40 8.96
CA ASP A 184 7.49 -4.76 8.65
C ASP A 184 6.38 -5.36 7.76
N SER A 185 6.79 -6.10 6.74
CA SER A 185 5.88 -6.88 5.89
C SER A 185 5.60 -8.22 6.55
N GLU A 186 4.34 -8.52 6.84
CA GLU A 186 3.89 -9.76 7.47
C GLU A 186 2.92 -10.53 6.57
N ASP A 187 2.85 -11.85 6.77
CA ASP A 187 1.84 -12.67 6.09
C ASP A 187 0.43 -12.27 6.50
N LEU A 188 -0.53 -12.51 5.62
CA LEU A 188 -1.91 -12.14 5.84
C LEU A 188 -2.52 -13.03 6.93
N SER A 189 -3.32 -12.43 7.80
CA SER A 189 -4.11 -13.17 8.78
C SER A 189 -5.50 -12.56 8.91
N ILE A 190 -6.44 -13.36 9.41
CA ILE A 190 -7.81 -12.92 9.65
C ILE A 190 -7.95 -12.41 11.08
N ALA A 191 -8.72 -11.33 11.26
CA ALA A 191 -9.11 -10.87 12.59
C ALA A 191 -9.99 -11.94 13.28
N SER A 192 -9.47 -12.54 14.35
CA SER A 192 -10.17 -13.56 15.14
C SER A 192 -10.87 -12.99 16.38
N GLY A 193 -11.61 -13.85 17.07
CA GLY A 193 -12.20 -13.55 18.36
C GLY A 193 -13.56 -14.21 18.52
N ALA A 194 -13.91 -14.55 19.76
CA ALA A 194 -15.17 -15.24 20.08
C ALA A 194 -16.40 -14.51 19.53
N ALA A 195 -16.46 -13.18 19.68
CA ALA A 195 -17.55 -12.36 19.16
C ALA A 195 -17.65 -12.34 17.62
N ARG A 196 -16.57 -12.69 16.90
CA ARG A 196 -16.53 -12.81 15.44
C ARG A 196 -16.80 -14.24 14.96
N ALA A 197 -16.87 -15.21 15.87
CA ALA A 197 -16.95 -16.64 15.56
C ALA A 197 -15.84 -17.14 14.61
N ILE A 198 -14.65 -16.53 14.70
CA ILE A 198 -13.46 -16.90 13.91
C ILE A 198 -12.35 -17.32 14.87
N SER A 199 -11.82 -18.54 14.71
CA SER A 199 -10.72 -19.10 15.48
C SER A 199 -9.39 -19.06 14.70
N GLY A 200 -8.27 -19.10 15.41
CA GLY A 200 -6.93 -19.23 14.83
C GLY A 200 -6.39 -18.03 14.04
N GLY A 201 -7.06 -16.86 14.09
CA GLY A 201 -6.51 -15.63 13.51
C GLY A 201 -5.32 -15.11 14.30
N GLY A 202 -4.33 -14.57 13.60
CA GLY A 202 -3.01 -14.19 14.12
C GLY A 202 -2.02 -15.37 14.26
N THR A 203 -2.49 -16.61 14.31
CA THR A 203 -1.63 -17.83 14.33
C THR A 203 -1.65 -18.60 13.01
N GLN A 204 -2.77 -18.56 12.30
CA GLN A 204 -2.88 -19.07 10.93
C GLN A 204 -2.68 -17.90 9.98
N THR A 205 -1.61 -17.98 9.20
CA THR A 205 -1.25 -16.98 8.19
C THR A 205 -1.38 -17.56 6.78
N SER A 206 -1.44 -16.68 5.79
CA SER A 206 -1.43 -17.02 4.37
C SER A 206 -0.67 -15.96 3.59
N ASP A 207 0.06 -16.40 2.58
CA ASP A 207 0.72 -15.57 1.58
C ASP A 207 -0.07 -15.51 0.26
N GLU A 208 -1.35 -15.91 0.28
CA GLU A 208 -2.19 -16.04 -0.91
C GLU A 208 -3.63 -15.56 -0.65
N PHE A 209 -3.86 -14.26 -0.77
CA PHE A 209 -5.21 -13.72 -0.88
C PHE A 209 -5.55 -13.42 -2.34
N ASN A 210 -6.22 -14.38 -2.98
CA ASN A 210 -6.70 -14.27 -4.36
C ASN A 210 -8.05 -13.54 -4.40
N PHE A 211 -8.21 -12.60 -5.32
CA PHE A 211 -9.47 -11.90 -5.53
C PHE A 211 -9.76 -11.72 -7.02
N ALA A 212 -11.05 -11.70 -7.36
CA ALA A 212 -11.56 -11.29 -8.65
C ALA A 212 -12.96 -10.70 -8.47
N GLY A 213 -13.30 -9.66 -9.20
CA GLY A 213 -14.58 -8.97 -9.11
C GLY A 213 -14.86 -8.11 -10.33
N ALA A 214 -16.13 -7.78 -10.53
CA ALA A 214 -16.55 -6.87 -11.58
C ALA A 214 -17.63 -5.91 -11.07
N THR A 215 -17.62 -4.69 -11.57
CA THR A 215 -18.66 -3.66 -11.35
C THR A 215 -19.16 -3.20 -12.71
N TYR A 216 -20.48 -3.09 -12.89
CA TYR A 216 -21.08 -2.77 -14.19
C TYR A 216 -22.03 -1.58 -14.11
N LYS A 217 -21.66 -0.50 -14.78
CA LYS A 217 -22.48 0.70 -14.88
C LYS A 217 -23.70 0.47 -15.79
N TRP A 218 -24.80 0.07 -15.18
CA TRP A 218 -26.09 -0.16 -15.84
C TRP A 218 -26.66 1.11 -16.49
N ASN A 219 -26.50 2.26 -15.83
CA ASN A 219 -26.88 3.59 -16.35
C ASN A 219 -26.14 4.70 -15.60
N SER A 220 -26.50 5.98 -15.83
CA SER A 220 -25.84 7.11 -15.18
C SER A 220 -25.99 7.16 -13.65
N ASN A 221 -26.99 6.47 -13.09
CA ASN A 221 -27.36 6.51 -11.68
C ASN A 221 -27.20 5.16 -10.95
N LEU A 222 -26.86 4.08 -11.67
CA LEU A 222 -26.69 2.74 -11.12
C LEU A 222 -25.39 2.14 -11.64
N ALA A 223 -24.47 1.96 -10.71
CA ALA A 223 -23.22 1.22 -10.89
C ALA A 223 -23.41 -0.29 -10.72
#